data_AF-A0A970VGX9-F1
#
_entry.id   AF-A0A970VGX9-F1
#
_cell.length_a   1.000
_cell.length_b   1.000
_cell.length_c   1.000
_cell.angle_alpha   90.00
_cell.angle_beta   90.00
_cell.angle_gamma   90.00
#
_symmetry.space_group_name_H-M   'P 1'
#
loop_
_entity.id
_entity.type
_entity.pdbx_description
1 polymer ?
#
loop_
_entity_poly.entity_id
_entity_poly.type
_entity_poly.pdbx_seq_one_letter_code
_entity_poly.pdbx_strand_id
1 'polypeptide(L)'
;MLLVATFFLPVMWVTGDSMEPTLQKGDVVIGVASSTYEKAQVIGFNHHRSMILKRIIAKEGDWVSMDDEGYVTVNSIEITEPYVFAHSAGISDITYPFQVPEHSVFVLGDHRSTSIDS
;
A
#
# COMPACT_ATOMS: atom_id res chain seq x y z
N MET A 1 25.90 -32.42 -10.34
CA MET A 1 24.98 -31.47 -10.99
C MET A 1 24.92 -30.23 -10.09
N LEU A 2 25.59 -29.15 -10.47
CA LEU A 2 25.58 -27.90 -9.72
C LEU A 2 24.37 -27.10 -10.19
N LEU A 3 23.38 -26.93 -9.32
CA LEU A 3 22.17 -26.15 -9.62
C LEU A 3 22.39 -24.75 -9.08
N VAL A 4 22.73 -23.81 -9.97
CA VAL A 4 22.84 -22.39 -9.62
C VAL A 4 21.49 -21.76 -9.90
N ALA A 5 20.77 -21.40 -8.84
CA ALA A 5 19.52 -20.64 -8.94
C ALA A 5 19.84 -19.14 -8.82
N THR A 6 19.61 -18.38 -9.88
CA THR A 6 19.73 -16.91 -9.87
C THR A 6 18.36 -16.32 -9.51
N PHE A 7 18.21 -15.84 -8.28
CA PHE A 7 17.01 -15.13 -7.85
C PHE A 7 17.11 -13.67 -8.29
N PHE A 8 16.28 -13.25 -9.24
CA PHE A 8 16.16 -11.85 -9.64
C PHE A 8 15.24 -11.12 -8.64
N LEU A 9 15.82 -10.62 -7.55
CA LEU A 9 15.12 -9.78 -6.60
C LEU A 9 15.29 -8.31 -6.99
N PRO A 10 14.22 -7.57 -7.33
CA PRO A 10 14.32 -6.15 -7.61
C PRO A 10 14.78 -5.40 -6.36
N VAL A 11 15.84 -4.59 -6.51
CA VAL A 11 16.34 -3.69 -5.47
C VAL A 11 15.91 -2.27 -5.81
N MET A 12 15.29 -1.60 -4.85
CA MET A 12 14.68 -0.28 -5.03
C MET A 12 15.14 0.68 -3.93
N TRP A 13 15.28 1.95 -4.28
CA TRP A 13 15.59 3.02 -3.34
C TRP A 13 14.32 3.80 -3.04
N VAL A 14 14.01 3.96 -1.76
CA VAL A 14 12.87 4.77 -1.32
C VAL A 14 13.24 6.25 -1.48
N THR A 15 12.48 6.97 -2.30
CA THR A 15 12.79 8.37 -2.66
C THR A 15 11.83 9.39 -2.07
N GLY A 16 10.67 8.94 -1.57
CA GLY A 16 9.65 9.80 -0.98
C GLY A 16 9.13 9.26 0.35
N ASP A 17 8.24 10.02 0.96
CA ASP A 17 7.93 9.89 2.39
C ASP A 17 6.54 9.25 2.63
N SER A 18 5.88 8.75 1.58
CA SER A 18 4.50 8.23 1.62
C SER A 18 4.33 6.99 2.50
N MET A 19 5.44 6.29 2.76
CA MET A 19 5.46 5.07 3.57
C MET A 19 6.11 5.29 4.93
N GLU A 20 6.40 6.53 5.32
CA GLU A 20 6.86 6.83 6.68
C GLU A 20 5.75 6.52 7.71
N PRO A 21 6.09 6.00 8.89
CA PRO A 21 7.43 5.70 9.39
C PRO A 21 7.98 4.32 8.99
N THR A 22 7.18 3.48 8.32
CA THR A 22 7.58 2.10 7.96
C THR A 22 8.79 2.06 7.03
N LEU A 23 8.82 2.95 6.05
CA LEU A 23 9.95 3.13 5.13
C LEU A 23 10.32 4.60 5.08
N GLN A 24 11.61 4.88 5.25
CA GLN A 24 12.17 6.22 5.23
C GLN A 24 12.90 6.48 3.92
N LYS A 25 12.98 7.75 3.55
CA LYS A 25 13.77 8.17 2.40
C LYS A 25 15.23 7.72 2.54
N GLY A 26 15.73 7.05 1.50
CA GLY A 26 17.07 6.46 1.49
C GLY A 26 17.11 4.98 1.87
N ASP A 27 16.01 4.40 2.35
CA ASP A 27 15.92 2.97 2.59
C ASP A 27 16.12 2.18 1.28
N VAL A 28 16.79 1.04 1.41
CA VAL A 28 16.94 0.05 0.34
C VAL A 28 15.96 -1.08 0.58
N VAL A 29 15.02 -1.25 -0.35
CA VAL A 29 14.00 -2.30 -0.29
C VAL A 29 14.35 -3.39 -1.30
N ILE A 30 14.31 -4.64 -0.85
CA ILE A 30 14.44 -5.82 -1.71
C ILE A 30 13.04 -6.41 -1.87
N GLY A 31 12.51 -6.35 -3.08
CA GLY A 31 11.22 -6.93 -3.40
C GLY A 31 11.30 -8.43 -3.67
N VAL A 32 10.25 -9.16 -3.30
CA VAL A 32 10.03 -10.53 -3.73
C VAL A 32 8.90 -10.52 -4.76
N ALA A 33 9.19 -10.98 -5.97
CA ALA A 33 8.15 -11.14 -6.98
C ALA A 33 7.18 -12.24 -6.54
N SER A 34 5.91 -11.88 -6.38
CA SER A 34 4.83 -12.80 -5.99
C SER A 34 3.61 -12.55 -6.86
N SER A 35 2.91 -13.61 -7.24
CA SER A 35 1.59 -13.52 -7.88
C SER A 35 0.45 -13.45 -6.87
N THR A 36 0.74 -13.69 -5.60
CA THR A 36 -0.23 -13.58 -4.50
C THR A 36 0.14 -12.40 -3.60
N TYR A 37 -0.90 -11.75 -3.10
CA TYR A 37 -0.79 -10.60 -2.23
C TYR A 37 -1.85 -10.67 -1.13
N GLU A 38 -1.46 -10.24 0.07
CA GLU A 38 -2.28 -10.30 1.28
C GLU A 38 -2.49 -8.90 1.88
N LYS A 39 -3.58 -8.77 2.64
CA LYS A 39 -3.85 -7.54 3.40
C LYS A 39 -2.67 -7.22 4.33
N ALA A 40 -2.44 -5.93 4.55
CA ALA A 40 -1.33 -5.36 5.31
C ALA A 40 0.08 -5.58 4.72
N GLN A 41 0.24 -6.21 3.54
CA GLN A 41 1.55 -6.25 2.87
C GLN A 41 1.87 -4.92 2.19
N VAL A 42 3.15 -4.56 2.17
CA VAL A 42 3.67 -3.46 1.34
C VAL A 42 3.99 -4.02 -0.04
N ILE A 43 3.44 -3.39 -1.08
CA ILE A 43 3.68 -3.76 -2.46
C ILE A 43 4.30 -2.60 -3.24
N GLY A 44 5.17 -2.97 -4.19
CA GLY A 44 5.71 -2.05 -5.18
C GLY A 44 5.06 -2.27 -6.53
N PHE A 45 4.55 -1.21 -7.14
CA PHE A 45 4.01 -1.26 -8.50
C PHE A 45 4.37 0.01 -9.29
N ASN A 46 4.41 -0.13 -10.62
CA ASN A 46 4.74 0.99 -11.50
C ASN A 46 3.50 1.86 -11.74
N HIS A 47 3.64 3.16 -11.49
CA HIS A 47 2.64 4.19 -11.73
C HIS A 47 3.29 5.39 -12.41
N HIS A 48 2.79 5.81 -13.57
CA HIS A 48 3.35 6.91 -14.39
C HIS A 48 4.89 6.91 -14.56
N ARG A 49 5.47 5.74 -14.83
CA ARG A 49 6.94 5.49 -15.01
C ARG A 49 7.79 5.54 -13.74
N SER A 50 7.15 5.67 -12.58
CA SER A 50 7.81 5.59 -11.28
C SER A 50 7.33 4.35 -10.53
N MET A 51 8.23 3.67 -9.84
CA MET A 51 7.87 2.63 -8.89
C MET A 51 7.41 3.29 -7.59
N ILE A 52 6.21 2.98 -7.13
CA ILE A 52 5.69 3.48 -5.85
C ILE A 52 5.44 2.33 -4.89
N LEU A 53 5.60 2.59 -3.59
CA LEU A 53 5.35 1.64 -2.51
C LEU A 53 4.09 2.07 -1.77
N LYS A 54 3.17 1.13 -1.56
CA LYS A 54 1.92 1.33 -0.81
C LYS A 54 1.56 0.07 -0.05
N ARG A 55 0.71 0.19 0.96
CA ARG A 55 0.20 -0.96 1.72
C ARG A 55 -1.17 -1.39 1.24
N ILE A 56 -1.37 -2.69 1.11
CA ILE A 56 -2.68 -3.27 0.79
C ILE A 56 -3.58 -3.19 2.01
N ILE A 57 -4.74 -2.57 1.83
CA ILE A 57 -5.78 -2.40 2.85
C ILE A 57 -6.92 -3.38 2.62
N ALA A 58 -7.37 -3.50 1.37
CA ALA A 58 -8.49 -4.36 1.00
C ALA A 58 -8.24 -5.04 -0.36
N LYS A 59 -8.94 -6.15 -0.60
CA LYS A 59 -8.85 -6.97 -1.81
C LYS A 59 -10.17 -6.95 -2.56
N GLU A 60 -10.17 -7.51 -3.77
CA GLU A 60 -11.37 -7.66 -4.61
C GLU A 60 -12.62 -8.07 -3.81
N GLY A 61 -13.73 -7.39 -4.07
CA GLY A 61 -15.02 -7.63 -3.42
C GLY A 61 -15.20 -6.98 -2.04
N ASP A 62 -14.13 -6.58 -1.36
CA ASP A 62 -14.23 -5.85 -0.09
C ASP A 62 -14.83 -4.45 -0.30
N TRP A 63 -15.55 -3.97 0.72
CA TRP A 63 -16.02 -2.60 0.82
C TRP A 63 -15.11 -1.80 1.75
N VAL A 64 -14.64 -0.66 1.29
CA VAL A 64 -13.81 0.26 2.04
C VAL A 64 -14.60 1.54 2.33
N SER A 65 -14.53 2.01 3.56
CA SER A 65 -14.99 3.33 3.98
C SER A 65 -13.89 4.02 4.77
N MET A 66 -13.87 5.34 4.74
CA MET A 66 -13.00 6.17 5.56
C MET A 66 -13.84 7.32 6.13
N ASP A 67 -13.63 7.66 7.39
CA ASP A 67 -14.27 8.81 8.02
C ASP A 67 -13.46 10.11 7.84
N ASP A 68 -14.03 11.22 8.30
CA ASP A 68 -13.39 12.56 8.20
C ASP A 68 -12.08 12.66 8.99
N GLU A 69 -11.87 11.78 9.97
CA GLU A 69 -10.66 11.71 10.80
C GLU A 69 -9.57 10.82 10.16
N GLY A 70 -9.92 10.03 9.14
CA GLY A 70 -9.00 9.15 8.41
C GLY A 70 -8.92 7.73 8.96
N TYR A 71 -9.89 7.29 9.77
CA TYR A 71 -10.03 5.90 10.21
C TYR A 71 -10.67 5.06 9.10
N VAL A 72 -10.05 3.91 8.83
CA VAL A 72 -10.44 3.04 7.73
C VAL A 72 -11.28 1.88 8.25
N THR A 73 -12.37 1.62 7.56
CA THR A 73 -13.28 0.50 7.80
C THR A 73 -13.31 -0.40 6.56
N VAL A 74 -13.08 -1.70 6.74
CA VAL A 74 -13.17 -2.70 5.68
C VAL A 74 -14.29 -3.68 6.02
N ASN A 75 -15.28 -3.81 5.14
CA ASN A 75 -16.49 -4.63 5.34
C ASN A 75 -17.21 -4.31 6.66
N SER A 76 -17.38 -3.03 6.97
CA SER A 76 -17.99 -2.53 8.22
C SER A 76 -17.21 -2.82 9.51
N ILE A 77 -15.95 -3.26 9.41
CA ILE A 77 -15.06 -3.47 10.55
C ILE A 77 -13.89 -2.49 10.44
N GLU A 78 -13.75 -1.62 11.45
CA GLU A 78 -12.59 -0.74 11.58
C GLU A 78 -11.31 -1.58 11.70
N ILE A 79 -10.30 -1.25 10.90
CA ILE A 79 -9.03 -1.97 10.91
C ILE A 79 -8.03 -1.29 11.84
N THR A 80 -7.22 -2.08 12.55
CA THR A 80 -6.11 -1.53 13.34
C THR A 80 -4.92 -1.25 12.43
N GLU A 81 -4.44 -0.01 12.43
CA GLU A 81 -3.36 0.46 11.56
C GLU A 81 -2.16 0.94 12.40
N PRO A 82 -1.40 0.04 13.07
CA PRO A 82 -0.30 0.43 13.96
C PRO A 82 0.88 1.07 13.23
N TYR A 83 0.88 1.00 11.90
CA TYR A 83 1.88 1.58 11.01
C TYR A 83 1.54 3.03 10.60
N VAL A 84 0.34 3.52 10.90
CA VAL A 84 -0.05 4.91 10.60
C VAL A 84 0.33 5.78 11.79
N PHE A 85 1.22 6.75 11.58
CA PHE A 85 1.64 7.67 12.64
C PHE A 85 0.59 8.75 12.93
N ALA A 86 -0.09 9.24 11.89
CA ALA A 86 -1.14 10.24 11.99
C ALA A 86 -2.25 9.91 10.98
N HIS A 87 -3.46 9.68 11.48
CA HIS A 87 -4.63 9.49 10.63
C HIS A 87 -4.99 10.80 9.93
N SER A 88 -5.44 10.66 8.69
CA SER A 88 -5.94 11.76 7.87
C SER A 88 -6.77 11.17 6.73
N ALA A 89 -7.87 11.84 6.38
CA ALA A 89 -8.62 11.52 5.17
C ALA A 89 -7.80 11.73 3.88
N GLY A 90 -6.67 12.45 3.98
CA GLY A 90 -5.76 12.70 2.88
C GLY A 90 -6.40 13.51 1.76
N ILE A 91 -5.84 13.38 0.55
CA ILE A 91 -6.42 13.90 -0.68
C ILE A 91 -6.64 12.70 -1.59
N SER A 92 -7.89 12.26 -1.72
CA SER A 92 -8.30 11.21 -2.65
C SER A 92 -9.52 11.64 -3.45
N ASP A 93 -9.59 11.21 -4.71
CA ASP A 93 -10.77 11.41 -5.58
C ASP A 93 -11.80 10.28 -5.40
N ILE A 94 -11.64 9.45 -4.37
CA ILE A 94 -12.48 8.29 -4.12
C ILE A 94 -13.72 8.70 -3.32
N THR A 95 -14.88 8.28 -3.82
CA THR A 95 -16.13 8.40 -3.07
C THR A 95 -16.37 7.13 -2.27
N TYR A 96 -16.50 7.26 -0.95
CA TYR A 96 -16.83 6.17 -0.05
C TYR A 96 -18.35 6.02 0.16
N PRO A 97 -18.88 4.80 0.41
CA PRO A 97 -18.15 3.53 0.45
C PRO A 97 -17.70 3.08 -0.95
N PHE A 98 -16.47 2.57 -1.06
CA PHE A 98 -15.86 2.12 -2.30
C PHE A 98 -15.74 0.60 -2.31
N GLN A 99 -16.28 -0.06 -3.34
CA GLN A 99 -16.10 -1.50 -3.53
C GLN A 99 -14.85 -1.76 -4.37
N VAL A 100 -13.96 -2.61 -3.89
CA VAL A 100 -12.76 -2.99 -4.64
C VAL A 100 -13.16 -3.85 -5.84
N PRO A 101 -12.86 -3.44 -7.08
CA PRO A 101 -13.19 -4.21 -8.28
C PRO A 101 -12.48 -5.56 -8.31
N GLU A 102 -12.97 -6.47 -9.15
CA GLU A 102 -12.29 -7.74 -9.43
C GLU A 102 -10.85 -7.50 -9.92
N HIS A 103 -9.94 -8.40 -9.54
CA HIS A 103 -8.52 -8.37 -9.91
C HIS A 103 -7.77 -7.10 -9.45
N SER A 104 -8.30 -6.42 -8.44
CA SER A 104 -7.73 -5.18 -7.92
C SER A 104 -7.51 -5.25 -6.40
N VAL A 105 -6.67 -4.35 -5.90
CA VAL A 105 -6.46 -4.11 -4.47
C VAL A 105 -6.62 -2.63 -4.18
N PHE A 106 -7.12 -2.33 -2.99
CA PHE A 106 -7.13 -0.96 -2.45
C PHE A 106 -5.87 -0.75 -1.63
N VAL A 107 -5.14 0.33 -1.89
CA VAL A 107 -3.84 0.58 -1.25
C VAL A 107 -3.76 2.00 -0.71
N LEU A 108 -3.15 2.16 0.46
CA LEU A 108 -2.87 3.46 1.07
C LEU A 108 -1.39 3.58 1.42
N GLY A 109 -0.90 4.81 1.49
CA GLY A 109 0.36 5.13 2.15
C GLY A 109 0.21 5.03 3.67
N ASP A 110 1.32 4.72 4.35
CA ASP A 110 1.36 4.77 5.82
C ASP A 110 1.37 6.22 6.33
N HIS A 111 1.91 7.15 5.52
CA HIS A 111 1.89 8.59 5.79
C HIS A 111 0.69 9.27 5.10
N ARG A 112 -0.49 9.16 5.72
CA ARG A 112 -1.79 9.56 5.12
C ARG A 112 -1.89 10.99 4.60
N SER A 113 -1.23 11.95 5.25
CA SER A 113 -1.36 13.39 4.94
C SER A 113 -0.54 13.85 3.73
N THR A 114 0.54 13.16 3.39
CA THR A 114 1.45 13.51 2.28
C THR A 114 1.31 12.58 1.09
N SER A 115 0.50 11.54 1.26
CA SER A 115 0.31 10.50 0.28
C SER A 115 -0.85 10.87 -0.65
N ILE A 116 -0.54 11.09 -1.93
CA ILE A 116 -1.55 10.97 -2.98
C ILE A 116 -1.86 9.49 -3.07
N ASP A 117 -2.98 9.09 -2.49
CA ASP A 117 -3.43 7.72 -2.43
C ASP A 117 -4.28 7.35 -3.64
N SER A 118 -4.49 6.04 -3.82
CA SER A 118 -5.20 5.44 -4.96
C SER A 118 -6.53 6.11 -5.28
#